data_AF-W2TRU1-F1
#
_entry.id   AF-W2TRU1-F1
#
_cell.length_a   1.000
_cell.length_b   1.000
_cell.length_c   1.000
_cell.angle_alpha   90.00
_cell.angle_beta   90.00
_cell.angle_gamma   90.00
#
_symmetry.space_group_name_H-M   'P 1'
#
loop_
_entity.id
_entity.type
_entity.pdbx_description
1 polymer ?
#
loop_
_entity_poly.entity_id
_entity_poly.type
_entity_poly.pdbx_seq_one_letter_code
_entity_poly.pdbx_strand_id
1 'polypeptide(L)'
;QILLLTGNPAARPALVDFANNILRGRSLLTCGYVIPFKPNSRTYMMTDKVDRQMCEWFTNRQIYAYPSIVANEDLADGATTLLQATGVGKMRPNILMVGFKTKWEQRGGSNIDNLNTFYEIILNGFEKNVGVAIFRNSDIGFDLTERLKKGKHSTTGSEADENGIDLDPYLQSNSTQTSQPPSRKTSKVGGLFRNVASFVRAGHLSEVPETNDDDKTKNRFQLVPKHSVKDLQESELIAQLERFRTRVQKGTIDVWWLKDDGGLTLLLPFLLQLPGAYLEGARLRVFVPGGTNDRLANDQKHMAALLKKFRIAPTDLHVISTLGKAPSREIMSEFDRFVSIFKQDESGQVGLIREEDLQTFQSKTNRYLRIGELLQENSREADLVILTLPIPRRSAIPSALYMSWLEMMSRNLPPTLFIRGNRSSVLSYFD
;
A
#
# COMPACT_ATOMS: atom_id res chain seq x y z
N GLN A 1 8.25 8.71 -11.09
CA GLN A 1 8.95 7.42 -11.24
C GLN A 1 8.86 6.70 -9.90
N ILE A 2 7.94 5.74 -9.77
CA ILE A 2 7.64 5.09 -8.49
C ILE A 2 8.32 3.73 -8.43
N LEU A 3 9.09 3.48 -7.38
CA LEU A 3 9.42 2.12 -6.93
C LEU A 3 8.36 1.69 -5.92
N LEU A 4 7.53 0.74 -6.32
CA LEU A 4 6.47 0.17 -5.51
C LEU A 4 6.96 -1.14 -4.88
N LEU A 5 7.10 -1.21 -3.56
CA LEU A 5 7.39 -2.47 -2.87
C LEU A 5 6.10 -3.30 -2.77
N THR A 6 5.81 -4.04 -3.84
CA THR A 6 4.58 -4.81 -3.96
C THR A 6 4.73 -6.24 -3.43
N GLY A 7 5.95 -6.79 -3.41
CA GLY A 7 6.12 -8.24 -3.20
C GLY A 7 5.46 -9.01 -4.34
N ASN A 8 4.62 -9.98 -4.03
CA ASN A 8 3.80 -10.65 -5.02
C ASN A 8 2.63 -9.74 -5.49
N PRO A 9 2.62 -9.26 -6.76
CA PRO A 9 1.59 -8.33 -7.23
C PRO A 9 0.20 -8.97 -7.32
N ALA A 10 0.11 -10.30 -7.49
CA ALA A 10 -1.16 -11.01 -7.49
C ALA A 10 -1.81 -11.08 -6.09
N ALA A 11 -1.01 -11.01 -5.03
CA ALA A 11 -1.50 -10.96 -3.65
C ALA A 11 -1.97 -9.55 -3.24
N ARG A 12 -1.44 -8.50 -3.89
CA ARG A 12 -1.70 -7.09 -3.59
C ARG A 12 -2.08 -6.27 -4.85
N PRO A 13 -3.06 -6.70 -5.64
CA PRO A 13 -3.38 -6.07 -6.94
C PRO A 13 -3.81 -4.61 -6.77
N ALA A 14 -4.61 -4.32 -5.74
CA ALA A 14 -5.10 -2.97 -5.44
C ALA A 14 -3.96 -1.95 -5.21
N LEU A 15 -2.83 -2.38 -4.64
CA LEU A 15 -1.66 -1.53 -4.44
C LEU A 15 -1.02 -1.15 -5.80
N VAL A 16 -0.88 -2.12 -6.70
CA VAL A 16 -0.33 -1.92 -8.03
C VAL A 16 -1.27 -1.08 -8.89
N ASP A 17 -2.57 -1.36 -8.85
CA ASP A 17 -3.59 -0.62 -9.59
C ASP A 17 -3.60 0.85 -9.14
N PHE A 18 -3.54 1.13 -7.84
CA PHE A 18 -3.46 2.50 -7.33
C PHE A 18 -2.20 3.24 -7.81
N ALA A 19 -1.02 2.62 -7.74
CA ALA A 19 0.21 3.22 -8.25
C ALA A 19 0.16 3.47 -9.77
N ASN A 20 -0.44 2.54 -10.53
CA ASN A 20 -0.67 2.70 -11.96
C ASN A 20 -1.65 3.84 -12.28
N ASN A 21 -2.66 4.09 -11.44
CA ASN A 21 -3.56 5.24 -11.61
C ASN A 21 -2.86 6.60 -11.48
N ILE A 22 -1.79 6.67 -10.68
CA ILE A 22 -0.99 7.89 -10.55
C ILE A 22 -0.18 8.13 -11.83
N LEU A 23 0.46 7.08 -12.38
CA LEU A 23 1.42 7.21 -13.48
C LEU A 23 0.79 7.05 -14.88
N ARG A 24 -0.22 6.20 -15.03
CA ARG A 24 -0.97 5.88 -16.26
C ARG A 24 -0.10 5.64 -17.48
N GLY A 25 1.00 4.92 -17.32
CA GLY A 25 1.96 4.67 -18.41
C GLY A 25 2.70 5.92 -18.93
N ARG A 26 2.51 7.10 -18.33
CA ARG A 26 3.23 8.34 -18.70
C ARG A 26 4.59 8.45 -18.01
N SER A 27 4.85 7.60 -17.02
CA SER A 27 6.07 7.58 -16.25
C SER A 27 6.39 6.16 -15.79
N LEU A 28 7.56 5.99 -15.21
CA LEU A 28 8.13 4.71 -14.84
C LEU A 28 7.51 4.17 -13.55
N LEU A 29 6.90 2.98 -13.63
CA LEU A 29 6.45 2.17 -12.49
C LEU A 29 7.34 0.93 -12.37
N THR A 30 8.08 0.83 -11.28
CA THR A 30 8.82 -0.39 -10.94
C THR A 30 8.11 -1.13 -9.81
N CYS A 31 7.89 -2.42 -9.98
CA CYS A 31 7.36 -3.28 -8.95
C CYS A 31 8.48 -4.09 -8.30
N GLY A 32 8.87 -3.68 -7.09
CA GLY A 32 9.91 -4.31 -6.28
C GLY A 32 9.42 -5.56 -5.55
N TYR A 33 10.22 -6.62 -5.59
CA TYR A 33 10.02 -7.84 -4.80
C TYR A 33 11.34 -8.28 -4.17
N VAL A 34 11.42 -8.22 -2.83
CA VAL A 34 12.47 -8.87 -2.05
C VAL A 34 12.06 -10.29 -1.69
N ILE A 35 12.83 -11.27 -2.15
CA ILE A 35 12.68 -12.67 -1.77
C ILE A 35 13.50 -12.91 -0.50
N PRO A 36 12.88 -13.30 0.65
CA PRO A 36 13.50 -13.39 1.97
C PRO A 36 14.43 -14.60 2.12
N PHE A 37 15.36 -14.79 1.18
CA PHE A 37 16.32 -15.89 1.16
C PHE A 37 17.72 -15.36 0.83
N LYS A 38 18.73 -16.02 1.39
CA LYS A 38 20.12 -15.75 1.05
C LYS A 38 20.36 -15.85 -0.45
N PRO A 39 21.08 -14.90 -1.07
CA PRO A 39 21.53 -15.03 -2.45
C PRO A 39 22.36 -16.30 -2.64
N ASN A 40 21.89 -17.19 -3.50
CA ASN A 40 22.60 -18.39 -3.93
C ASN A 40 22.11 -18.79 -5.33
N SER A 41 22.77 -19.76 -5.97
CA SER A 41 22.44 -20.21 -7.33
C SER A 41 20.96 -20.58 -7.50
N ARG A 42 20.34 -21.16 -6.47
CA ARG A 42 18.93 -21.56 -6.49
C ARG A 42 18.00 -20.35 -6.37
N THR A 43 18.32 -19.41 -5.49
CA THR A 43 17.53 -18.18 -5.34
C THR A 43 17.58 -17.34 -6.62
N TYR A 44 18.69 -17.33 -7.36
CA TYR A 44 18.76 -16.65 -8.67
C TYR A 44 17.84 -17.27 -9.73
N MET A 45 17.69 -18.59 -9.75
CA MET A 45 16.71 -19.23 -10.63
C MET A 45 15.27 -18.85 -10.23
N MET A 46 15.03 -18.70 -8.93
CA MET A 46 13.75 -18.25 -8.40
C MET A 46 13.44 -16.81 -8.80
N THR A 47 14.43 -15.90 -8.75
CA THR A 47 14.24 -14.51 -9.16
C THR A 47 13.85 -14.40 -10.64
N ASP A 48 14.50 -15.14 -11.55
CA ASP A 48 14.14 -15.17 -12.99
C ASP A 48 12.72 -15.71 -13.22
N LYS A 49 12.32 -16.73 -12.44
CA LYS A 49 10.97 -17.26 -12.51
C LYS A 49 9.91 -16.25 -12.08
N VAL A 50 10.15 -15.57 -10.94
CA VAL A 50 9.25 -14.55 -10.41
C VAL A 50 9.17 -13.37 -11.39
N ASP A 51 10.29 -13.01 -12.03
CA ASP A 51 10.35 -11.94 -13.04
C ASP A 51 9.37 -12.18 -14.19
N ARG A 52 9.44 -13.37 -14.78
CA ARG A 52 8.55 -13.78 -15.87
C ARG A 52 7.08 -13.78 -15.43
N GLN A 53 6.79 -14.30 -14.25
CA GLN A 53 5.43 -14.34 -13.71
C GLN A 53 4.85 -12.95 -13.47
N MET A 54 5.66 -12.03 -12.93
CA MET A 54 5.26 -10.64 -12.75
C MET A 54 5.02 -9.97 -14.10
N CYS A 55 5.91 -10.16 -15.09
CA CYS A 55 5.73 -9.64 -16.45
C CYS A 55 4.44 -10.14 -17.11
N GLU A 56 4.17 -11.44 -17.04
CA GLU A 56 2.93 -12.05 -17.53
C GLU A 56 1.70 -11.43 -16.83
N TRP A 57 1.77 -11.26 -15.51
CA TRP A 57 0.68 -10.66 -14.73
C TRP A 57 0.43 -9.19 -15.12
N PHE A 58 1.48 -8.38 -15.28
CA PHE A 58 1.36 -6.98 -15.73
C PHE A 58 0.73 -6.90 -17.12
N THR A 59 1.18 -7.74 -18.05
CA THR A 59 0.65 -7.81 -19.41
C THR A 59 -0.83 -8.17 -19.41
N ASN A 60 -1.21 -9.22 -18.67
CA ASN A 60 -2.60 -9.66 -18.56
C ASN A 60 -3.51 -8.61 -17.91
N ARG A 61 -2.98 -7.81 -16.97
CA ARG A 61 -3.74 -6.77 -16.27
C ARG A 61 -3.67 -5.39 -16.94
N GLN A 62 -2.94 -5.29 -18.07
CA GLN A 62 -2.73 -4.07 -18.85
C GLN A 62 -2.08 -2.95 -18.03
N ILE A 63 -1.04 -3.30 -17.27
CA ILE A 63 -0.27 -2.38 -16.42
C ILE A 63 1.11 -2.17 -17.04
N TYR A 64 1.48 -0.91 -17.30
CA TYR A 64 2.81 -0.55 -17.78
C TYR A 64 3.79 -0.45 -16.60
N ALA A 65 4.24 -1.60 -16.12
CA ALA A 65 5.22 -1.73 -15.04
C ALA A 65 6.27 -2.78 -15.40
N TYR A 66 7.43 -2.69 -14.75
CA TYR A 66 8.46 -3.72 -14.85
C TYR A 66 8.84 -4.24 -13.46
N PRO A 67 9.14 -5.54 -13.33
CA PRO A 67 9.61 -6.12 -12.07
C PRO A 67 11.05 -5.67 -11.76
N SER A 68 11.36 -5.59 -10.46
CA SER A 68 12.73 -5.49 -9.95
C SER A 68 12.83 -6.39 -8.72
N ILE A 69 13.63 -7.45 -8.82
CA ILE A 69 13.60 -8.55 -7.86
C ILE A 69 14.99 -8.70 -7.26
N VAL A 70 15.05 -8.84 -5.94
CA VAL A 70 16.29 -9.10 -5.23
C VAL A 70 16.10 -10.24 -4.23
N ALA A 71 17.11 -11.08 -4.08
CA ALA A 71 17.20 -12.04 -2.99
C ALA A 71 17.93 -11.38 -1.82
N ASN A 72 17.34 -11.37 -0.63
CA ASN A 72 18.01 -10.93 0.60
C ASN A 72 17.32 -11.57 1.81
N GLU A 73 18.07 -11.98 2.84
CA GLU A 73 17.48 -12.49 4.09
C GLU A 73 16.73 -11.38 4.83
N ASP A 74 17.30 -10.17 4.85
CA ASP A 74 16.69 -9.00 5.46
C ASP A 74 15.90 -8.20 4.42
N LEU A 75 14.63 -7.95 4.74
CA LEU A 75 13.70 -7.26 3.85
C LEU A 75 14.02 -5.76 3.72
N ALA A 76 14.52 -5.11 4.78
CA ALA A 76 14.88 -3.70 4.75
C ALA A 76 16.16 -3.47 3.92
N ASP A 77 17.15 -4.34 4.04
CA ASP A 77 18.37 -4.33 3.23
C ASP A 77 18.06 -4.67 1.76
N GLY A 78 17.18 -5.64 1.52
CA GLY A 78 16.70 -5.94 0.17
C GLY A 78 15.98 -4.75 -0.47
N ALA A 79 15.08 -4.10 0.27
CA ALA A 79 14.39 -2.89 -0.20
C ALA A 79 15.36 -1.73 -0.48
N THR A 80 16.38 -1.59 0.36
CA THR A 80 17.45 -0.60 0.18
C THR A 80 18.26 -0.90 -1.08
N THR A 81 18.57 -2.17 -1.34
CA THR A 81 19.26 -2.60 -2.56
C THR A 81 18.43 -2.26 -3.79
N LEU A 82 17.12 -2.55 -3.78
CA LEU A 82 16.22 -2.17 -4.86
C LEU A 82 16.19 -0.65 -5.07
N LEU A 83 16.12 0.13 -4.00
CA LEU A 83 16.10 1.60 -4.08
C LEU A 83 17.39 2.18 -4.68
N GLN A 84 18.53 1.55 -4.42
CA GLN A 84 19.85 2.00 -4.89
C GLN A 84 20.18 1.53 -6.32
N ALA A 85 19.78 0.31 -6.67
CA ALA A 85 20.21 -0.36 -7.90
C ALA A 85 19.15 -0.31 -9.01
N THR A 86 17.90 0.01 -8.69
CA THR A 86 16.83 0.08 -9.70
C THR A 86 16.99 1.31 -10.59
N GLY A 87 16.92 1.07 -11.90
CA GLY A 87 16.89 2.12 -12.92
C GLY A 87 18.19 2.24 -13.71
N VAL A 88 18.18 3.08 -14.75
CA VAL A 88 19.34 3.31 -15.62
C VAL A 88 19.48 4.81 -15.91
N GLY A 89 20.63 5.38 -15.56
CA GLY A 89 20.91 6.81 -15.75
C GLY A 89 19.91 7.71 -15.00
N LYS A 90 19.18 8.56 -15.74
CA LYS A 90 18.12 9.43 -15.17
C LYS A 90 16.80 8.69 -14.91
N MET A 91 16.63 7.48 -15.44
CA MET A 91 15.44 6.64 -15.26
C MET A 91 15.57 5.84 -13.97
N ARG A 92 15.60 6.53 -12.82
CA ARG A 92 15.69 5.94 -11.49
C ARG A 92 14.46 6.29 -10.65
N PRO A 93 14.06 5.48 -9.67
CA PRO A 93 12.94 5.82 -8.79
C PRO A 93 13.16 7.16 -8.09
N ASN A 94 12.13 8.01 -8.08
CA ASN A 94 12.11 9.27 -7.33
C ASN A 94 11.12 9.24 -6.15
N ILE A 95 10.26 8.22 -6.10
CA ILE A 95 9.31 7.96 -5.02
C ILE A 95 9.41 6.48 -4.64
N LEU A 96 9.61 6.20 -3.35
CA LEU A 96 9.39 4.90 -2.74
C LEU A 96 7.94 4.83 -2.26
N MET A 97 7.17 3.87 -2.77
CA MET A 97 5.80 3.61 -2.34
C MET A 97 5.68 2.23 -1.68
N VAL A 98 5.05 2.18 -0.52
CA VAL A 98 4.81 0.95 0.25
C VAL A 98 3.35 0.86 0.69
N GLY A 99 2.83 -0.37 0.77
CA GLY A 99 1.53 -0.61 1.41
C GLY A 99 1.65 -0.55 2.93
N PHE A 100 0.69 0.08 3.60
CA PHE A 100 0.59 0.15 5.05
C PHE A 100 0.37 -1.27 5.61
N LYS A 101 1.15 -1.63 6.62
CA LYS A 101 1.00 -2.91 7.32
C LYS A 101 -0.24 -2.83 8.22
N THR A 102 -1.35 -3.41 7.80
CA THR A 102 -2.57 -3.51 8.62
C THR A 102 -2.46 -4.61 9.66
N LYS A 103 -3.21 -4.51 10.77
CA LYS A 103 -3.30 -5.54 11.81
C LYS A 103 -1.95 -5.90 12.44
N TRP A 104 -1.02 -4.94 12.45
CA TRP A 104 0.32 -5.12 12.99
C TRP A 104 0.31 -5.29 14.52
N GLU A 105 -0.77 -4.86 15.17
CA GLU A 105 -1.03 -4.93 16.60
C GLU A 105 -1.44 -6.31 17.13
N GLN A 106 -1.95 -7.20 16.26
CA GLN A 106 -2.56 -8.47 16.70
C GLN A 106 -1.61 -9.43 17.41
N ARG A 107 -0.29 -9.27 17.19
CA ARG A 107 0.76 -10.09 17.81
C ARG A 107 1.56 -9.33 18.88
N GLY A 108 1.16 -8.10 19.21
CA GLY A 108 1.82 -7.24 20.21
C GLY A 108 3.34 -7.16 20.01
N GLY A 109 4.09 -7.17 21.11
CA GLY A 109 5.56 -7.10 21.11
C GLY A 109 6.27 -8.22 20.33
N SER A 110 5.65 -9.40 20.17
CA SER A 110 6.29 -10.53 19.46
C SER A 110 6.51 -10.28 17.95
N ASN A 111 5.85 -9.27 17.39
CA ASN A 111 5.94 -8.89 15.98
C ASN A 111 6.77 -7.61 15.75
N ILE A 112 7.50 -7.16 16.78
CA ILE A 112 8.24 -5.91 16.72
C ILE A 112 9.37 -5.94 15.68
N ASP A 113 10.01 -7.08 15.44
CA ASP A 113 11.08 -7.20 14.44
C ASP A 113 10.57 -6.92 13.02
N ASN A 114 9.37 -7.41 12.69
CA ASN A 114 8.70 -7.09 11.42
C ASN A 114 8.30 -5.61 11.34
N LEU A 115 7.95 -5.00 12.47
CA LEU A 115 7.62 -3.58 12.54
C LEU A 115 8.87 -2.71 12.36
N ASN A 116 9.98 -3.11 13.00
CA ASN A 116 11.30 -2.51 12.85
C ASN A 116 11.72 -2.57 11.38
N THR A 117 11.59 -3.73 10.75
CA THR A 117 11.88 -3.90 9.31
C THR A 117 11.09 -2.92 8.45
N PHE A 118 9.77 -2.80 8.67
CA PHE A 118 8.93 -1.86 7.93
C PHE A 118 9.32 -0.38 8.19
N TYR A 119 9.64 -0.06 9.43
CA TYR A 119 10.09 1.27 9.84
C TYR A 119 11.45 1.63 9.21
N GLU A 120 12.40 0.69 9.16
CA GLU A 120 13.71 0.86 8.53
C GLU A 120 13.58 1.10 7.02
N ILE A 121 12.65 0.42 6.33
CA ILE A 121 12.36 0.70 4.90
C ILE A 121 11.95 2.17 4.70
N ILE A 122 11.09 2.69 5.57
CA ILE A 122 10.64 4.09 5.52
C ILE A 122 11.82 5.04 5.78
N LEU A 123 12.63 4.75 6.80
CA LEU A 123 13.82 5.53 7.14
C LEU A 123 14.82 5.58 5.99
N ASN A 124 15.13 4.43 5.40
CA ASN A 124 16.05 4.31 4.26
C ASN A 124 15.56 5.12 3.05
N GLY A 125 14.24 5.18 2.83
CA GLY A 125 13.64 6.08 1.83
C GLY A 125 13.95 7.56 2.09
N PHE A 126 13.82 8.03 3.33
CA PHE A 126 14.17 9.40 3.70
C PHE A 126 15.66 9.69 3.55
N GLU A 127 16.53 8.76 3.95
CA GLU A 127 17.99 8.92 3.87
C GLU A 127 18.50 8.96 2.43
N LYS A 128 17.83 8.26 1.52
CA LYS A 128 18.12 8.34 0.08
C LYS A 128 17.56 9.58 -0.62
N ASN A 129 16.92 10.50 0.12
CA ASN A 129 16.32 11.72 -0.41
C ASN A 129 15.34 11.44 -1.58
N VAL A 130 14.58 10.35 -1.49
CA VAL A 130 13.44 10.10 -2.38
C VAL A 130 12.14 10.56 -1.72
N GLY A 131 11.08 10.77 -2.50
CA GLY A 131 9.75 10.91 -1.94
C GLY A 131 9.33 9.58 -1.29
N VAL A 132 8.65 9.63 -0.15
CA VAL A 132 8.14 8.42 0.52
C VAL A 132 6.62 8.49 0.55
N ALA A 133 5.97 7.40 0.14
CA ALA A 133 4.52 7.26 0.14
C ALA A 133 4.11 5.96 0.84
N ILE A 134 3.22 6.04 1.83
CA ILE A 134 2.65 4.89 2.53
C ILE A 134 1.15 4.88 2.26
N PHE A 135 0.67 3.87 1.54
CA PHE A 135 -0.73 3.78 1.17
C PHE A 135 -1.45 2.80 2.08
N ARG A 136 -2.54 3.22 2.76
CA ARG A 136 -3.43 2.36 3.54
C ARG A 136 -4.76 2.20 2.79
N ASN A 137 -5.16 0.96 2.51
CA ASN A 137 -6.47 0.66 1.91
C ASN A 137 -7.51 0.38 3.01
N SER A 138 -7.88 1.43 3.75
CA SER A 138 -8.79 1.34 4.90
C SER A 138 -8.35 0.24 5.88
N ASP A 139 -9.27 -0.42 6.59
CA ASP A 139 -8.95 -1.50 7.54
C ASP A 139 -8.82 -2.89 6.89
N ILE A 140 -9.09 -2.98 5.59
CA ILE A 140 -9.01 -4.21 4.81
C ILE A 140 -7.54 -4.60 4.57
N GLY A 141 -6.70 -3.61 4.27
CA GLY A 141 -5.31 -3.82 3.86
C GLY A 141 -5.17 -4.19 2.38
N PHE A 142 -3.98 -4.67 2.01
CA PHE A 142 -3.67 -5.09 0.63
C PHE A 142 -3.47 -6.58 0.47
N ASP A 143 -3.13 -7.28 1.55
CA ASP A 143 -2.76 -8.69 1.47
C ASP A 143 -4.00 -9.58 1.48
N LEU A 144 -4.28 -10.19 0.34
CA LEU A 144 -5.44 -11.06 0.16
C LEU A 144 -5.09 -12.54 0.24
N THR A 145 -3.84 -12.89 0.56
CA THR A 145 -3.34 -14.28 0.56
C THR A 145 -4.21 -15.21 1.39
N GLU A 146 -4.54 -14.82 2.63
CA GLU A 146 -5.38 -15.61 3.54
C GLU A 146 -6.83 -15.75 3.05
N ARG A 147 -7.38 -14.72 2.40
CA ARG A 147 -8.76 -14.75 1.87
C ARG A 147 -8.85 -15.62 0.62
N LEU A 148 -7.83 -15.58 -0.23
CA LEU A 148 -7.70 -16.43 -1.41
C LEU A 148 -7.51 -17.92 -1.04
N LYS A 149 -6.89 -18.22 0.12
CA LYS A 149 -6.77 -19.58 0.65
C LYS A 149 -8.11 -20.12 1.19
N LYS A 150 -8.87 -19.28 1.91
CA LYS A 150 -10.16 -19.65 2.54
C LYS A 150 -11.32 -19.89 1.57
N GLY A 151 -11.30 -19.28 0.37
CA GLY A 151 -12.28 -19.54 -0.69
C GLY A 151 -12.24 -20.95 -1.29
N LYS A 152 -11.35 -21.82 -0.81
CA LYS A 152 -11.31 -23.24 -1.17
C LYS A 152 -11.81 -24.09 0.01
N HIS A 153 -12.84 -24.90 -0.22
CA HIS A 153 -12.96 -26.17 0.50
C HIS A 153 -11.71 -27.00 0.17
N SER A 154 -10.68 -26.93 1.01
CA SER A 154 -9.43 -27.64 0.79
C SER A 154 -9.62 -29.13 1.04
N THR A 155 -9.77 -29.91 -0.02
CA THR A 155 -9.08 -31.20 -0.10
C THR A 155 -7.75 -30.95 -0.81
N THR A 156 -6.65 -31.41 -0.19
CA THR A 156 -5.24 -31.33 -0.60
C THR A 156 -4.45 -30.13 -0.05
N GLY A 157 -3.65 -30.45 0.96
CA GLY A 157 -2.69 -29.56 1.60
C GLY A 157 -1.38 -29.46 0.82
N SER A 158 -0.97 -28.23 0.57
CA SER A 158 0.42 -27.82 0.52
C SER A 158 0.47 -26.40 1.11
N GLU A 159 1.28 -26.21 2.15
CA GLU A 159 1.43 -24.93 2.85
C GLU A 159 2.15 -23.94 1.91
N ALA A 160 1.38 -23.13 1.18
CA ALA A 160 1.92 -21.92 0.56
C ALA A 160 2.24 -20.92 1.67
N ASP A 161 3.45 -20.37 1.65
CA ASP A 161 3.88 -19.33 2.58
C ASP A 161 3.03 -18.04 2.45
N GLU A 162 3.25 -17.10 3.36
CA GLU A 162 2.59 -15.78 3.41
C GLU A 162 2.84 -14.94 2.13
N ASN A 163 3.77 -15.37 1.26
CA ASN A 163 4.14 -14.69 0.02
C ASN A 163 3.46 -15.28 -1.24
N GLY A 164 2.68 -16.35 -1.08
CA GLY A 164 1.94 -16.96 -2.19
C GLY A 164 2.84 -17.55 -3.28
N ILE A 165 4.08 -17.90 -2.94
CA ILE A 165 4.96 -18.65 -3.82
C ILE A 165 4.76 -20.14 -3.54
N ASP A 166 4.37 -20.90 -4.56
CA ASP A 166 4.39 -22.37 -4.48
C ASP A 166 5.86 -22.80 -4.48
N LEU A 167 6.43 -22.96 -3.28
CA LEU A 167 7.79 -23.45 -3.07
C LEU A 167 7.89 -24.83 -3.72
N ASP A 168 8.84 -25.01 -4.64
CA ASP A 168 9.12 -26.32 -5.23
C ASP A 168 9.32 -27.36 -4.10
N PRO A 169 8.68 -28.55 -4.13
CA PRO A 169 8.76 -29.54 -3.04
C PRO A 169 10.20 -29.95 -2.67
N TYR A 170 11.14 -29.73 -3.57
CA TYR A 170 12.58 -29.93 -3.37
C TYR A 170 13.26 -28.87 -2.47
N LEU A 171 12.52 -27.88 -1.94
CA LEU A 171 13.03 -26.87 -1.02
C LEU A 171 12.90 -27.27 0.45
N GLN A 172 12.13 -28.32 0.77
CA GLN A 172 11.94 -28.79 2.15
C GLN A 172 12.86 -29.95 2.57
N SER A 173 13.72 -30.48 1.68
CA SER A 173 14.58 -31.61 2.03
C SER A 173 15.95 -31.17 2.56
N ASN A 174 16.03 -30.93 3.87
CA ASN A 174 17.20 -31.21 4.70
C ASN A 174 16.59 -31.89 5.94
N SER A 175 16.55 -33.22 6.08
CA SER A 175 17.65 -34.17 6.11
C SER A 175 17.11 -35.61 6.03
N THR A 176 18.01 -36.56 5.82
CA THR A 176 17.86 -38.03 5.69
C THR A 176 17.52 -38.59 4.30
N GLN A 177 18.41 -39.50 3.90
CA GLN A 177 18.45 -40.22 2.62
C GLN A 177 17.23 -41.11 2.44
N THR A 178 16.71 -41.21 1.21
CA THR A 178 16.42 -42.51 0.57
C THR A 178 16.11 -42.32 -0.92
N SER A 179 16.71 -43.19 -1.70
CA SER A 179 16.68 -43.28 -3.16
C SER A 179 15.33 -43.77 -3.69
N GLN A 180 14.63 -42.92 -4.46
CA GLN A 180 13.59 -43.32 -5.42
C GLN A 180 13.67 -42.44 -6.68
N PRO A 181 13.34 -42.98 -7.88
CA PRO A 181 13.52 -42.26 -9.13
C PRO A 181 12.44 -41.17 -9.30
N PRO A 182 12.75 -40.03 -9.94
CA PRO A 182 11.84 -38.90 -10.04
C PRO A 182 10.73 -39.20 -11.06
N SER A 183 9.48 -39.31 -10.59
CA SER A 183 8.32 -39.17 -11.46
C SER A 183 8.20 -37.72 -11.92
N ARG A 184 8.14 -37.49 -13.24
CA ARG A 184 7.90 -36.17 -13.85
C ARG A 184 6.54 -35.63 -13.42
N LYS A 185 6.50 -34.87 -12.33
CA LYS A 185 5.39 -33.95 -12.02
C LYS A 185 5.86 -32.53 -12.37
N THR A 186 5.31 -31.98 -13.44
CA THR A 186 5.49 -30.56 -13.81
C THR A 186 4.99 -29.69 -12.67
N SER A 187 5.87 -28.90 -12.05
CA SER A 187 5.55 -28.09 -10.87
C SER A 187 4.55 -26.97 -11.20
N LYS A 188 3.46 -26.88 -10.42
CA LYS A 188 2.32 -25.96 -10.61
C LYS A 188 2.62 -24.54 -10.08
N VAL A 189 3.80 -24.00 -10.40
CA VAL A 189 4.30 -22.75 -9.79
C VAL A 189 3.56 -21.48 -10.26
N GLY A 190 2.59 -21.60 -11.17
CA GLY A 190 1.70 -20.51 -11.59
C GLY A 190 0.36 -20.45 -10.83
N GLY A 191 0.19 -21.20 -9.74
CA GLY A 191 -1.08 -21.35 -9.03
C GLY A 191 -1.76 -20.02 -8.70
N LEU A 192 -1.15 -19.18 -7.86
CA LEU A 192 -1.78 -17.92 -7.43
C LEU A 192 -2.01 -16.93 -8.58
N PHE A 193 -1.01 -16.73 -9.46
CA PHE A 193 -1.10 -15.82 -10.61
C PHE A 193 -2.23 -16.21 -11.58
N ARG A 194 -2.34 -17.50 -11.91
CA ARG A 194 -3.40 -18.03 -12.79
C ARG A 194 -4.77 -18.01 -12.11
N ASN A 195 -4.81 -18.23 -10.80
CA ASN A 195 -6.05 -18.20 -10.03
C ASN A 195 -6.62 -16.79 -9.95
N VAL A 196 -5.84 -15.76 -9.58
CA VAL A 196 -6.36 -14.38 -9.52
C VAL A 196 -6.85 -13.90 -10.89
N ALA A 197 -6.11 -14.19 -11.96
CA ALA A 197 -6.54 -13.86 -13.33
C ALA A 197 -7.83 -14.57 -13.75
N SER A 198 -8.03 -15.84 -13.36
CA SER A 198 -9.26 -16.59 -13.66
C SER A 198 -10.45 -16.17 -12.77
N PHE A 199 -10.22 -15.88 -11.48
CA PHE A 199 -11.23 -15.34 -10.57
C PHE A 199 -11.78 -13.99 -11.06
N VAL A 200 -10.91 -13.05 -11.45
CA VAL A 200 -11.35 -11.74 -11.98
C VAL A 200 -12.06 -11.90 -13.33
N ARG A 201 -11.58 -12.79 -14.21
CA ARG A 201 -12.21 -13.05 -15.52
C ARG A 201 -13.61 -13.68 -15.37
N ALA A 202 -13.84 -14.53 -14.38
CA ALA A 202 -15.17 -15.10 -14.10
C ALA A 202 -16.18 -14.02 -13.67
N GLY A 203 -15.73 -12.95 -13.00
CA GLY A 203 -16.58 -11.82 -12.61
C GLY A 203 -17.03 -10.91 -13.75
N HIS A 204 -16.35 -10.93 -14.91
CA HIS A 204 -16.65 -10.07 -16.08
C HIS A 204 -17.62 -10.71 -17.10
N LEU A 205 -17.96 -11.99 -16.99
CA LEU A 205 -18.95 -12.65 -17.85
C LEU A 205 -20.36 -12.36 -17.33
N SER A 206 -20.83 -11.12 -17.49
CA SER A 206 -22.22 -10.74 -17.28
C SER A 206 -22.53 -9.50 -18.10
N GLU A 207 -22.50 -9.61 -19.43
CA GLU A 207 -23.35 -8.82 -20.33
C GLU A 207 -23.18 -9.28 -21.80
N VAL A 208 -24.33 -9.32 -22.50
CA VAL A 208 -24.58 -9.46 -23.96
C VAL A 208 -25.01 -10.88 -24.45
N PRO A 209 -26.08 -10.97 -25.29
CA PRO A 209 -27.01 -12.10 -25.32
C PRO A 209 -26.74 -13.15 -26.40
N GLU A 210 -27.45 -14.26 -26.23
CA GLU A 210 -27.53 -15.47 -27.06
C GLU A 210 -27.76 -15.21 -28.55
N THR A 211 -27.02 -15.95 -29.38
CA THR A 211 -27.55 -16.49 -30.64
C THR A 211 -27.18 -17.98 -30.69
N ASN A 212 -28.22 -18.80 -30.87
CA ASN A 212 -28.15 -20.24 -31.04
C ASN A 212 -27.63 -20.57 -32.45
N ASP A 213 -26.73 -21.54 -32.57
CA ASP A 213 -26.97 -22.65 -33.50
C ASP A 213 -26.11 -23.87 -33.16
N ASP A 214 -26.75 -25.03 -33.29
CA ASP A 214 -26.34 -26.39 -32.95
C ASP A 214 -25.24 -26.94 -33.88
N ASP A 215 -24.27 -27.72 -33.38
CA ASP A 215 -24.31 -29.20 -33.49
C ASP A 215 -23.15 -29.94 -32.77
N LYS A 216 -23.58 -30.93 -31.97
CA LYS A 216 -22.95 -32.17 -31.46
C LYS A 216 -21.42 -32.30 -31.28
N THR A 217 -21.01 -32.54 -30.02
CA THR A 217 -20.45 -33.85 -29.61
C THR A 217 -20.54 -34.06 -28.09
N LYS A 218 -21.06 -35.23 -27.71
CA LYS A 218 -21.38 -35.64 -26.34
C LYS A 218 -20.12 -35.97 -25.54
N ASN A 219 -19.95 -35.34 -24.38
CA ASN A 219 -19.50 -36.04 -23.18
C ASN A 219 -20.23 -35.48 -21.95
N ARG A 220 -20.88 -36.40 -21.25
CA ARG A 220 -21.87 -36.23 -20.20
C ARG A 220 -21.20 -35.82 -18.89
N PHE A 221 -21.32 -34.54 -18.50
CA PHE A 221 -21.32 -34.12 -17.10
C PHE A 221 -22.45 -33.10 -16.91
N GLN A 222 -23.22 -33.29 -15.84
CA GLN A 222 -24.50 -32.66 -15.56
C GLN A 222 -24.44 -31.13 -15.59
N LEU A 223 -25.40 -30.53 -16.32
CA LEU A 223 -25.84 -29.16 -16.09
C LEU A 223 -26.37 -29.06 -14.65
N VAL A 224 -25.69 -28.28 -13.81
CA VAL A 224 -26.31 -27.71 -12.60
C VAL A 224 -26.89 -26.35 -13.00
N PRO A 225 -28.19 -26.10 -12.82
CA PRO A 225 -28.86 -24.88 -13.25
C PRO A 225 -28.37 -23.60 -12.56
N LYS A 226 -28.67 -22.46 -13.21
CA LYS A 226 -28.71 -21.10 -12.65
C LYS A 226 -29.31 -21.12 -11.23
N HIS A 227 -28.75 -20.28 -10.37
CA HIS A 227 -29.00 -20.11 -8.92
C HIS A 227 -28.06 -20.94 -8.03
N SER A 228 -26.85 -20.42 -7.82
CA SER A 228 -26.16 -20.59 -6.56
C SER A 228 -25.66 -19.21 -6.16
N VAL A 229 -26.29 -18.70 -5.11
CA VAL A 229 -26.05 -17.44 -4.42
C VAL A 229 -24.57 -17.02 -4.53
N LYS A 230 -24.27 -15.87 -5.17
CA LYS A 230 -22.95 -15.25 -5.04
C LYS A 230 -22.73 -15.03 -3.54
N ASP A 231 -21.79 -15.75 -2.95
CA ASP A 231 -21.41 -15.52 -1.56
C ASP A 231 -21.06 -14.03 -1.43
N LEU A 232 -21.73 -13.33 -0.51
CA LEU A 232 -21.50 -11.90 -0.26
C LEU A 232 -20.00 -11.61 -0.02
N GLN A 233 -19.28 -12.59 0.53
CA GLN A 233 -17.83 -12.54 0.75
C GLN A 233 -17.02 -12.54 -0.55
N GLU A 234 -17.45 -13.26 -1.58
CA GLU A 234 -16.78 -13.32 -2.88
C GLU A 234 -17.03 -12.03 -3.69
N SER A 235 -18.26 -11.51 -3.64
CA SER A 235 -18.58 -10.20 -4.25
C SER A 235 -17.81 -9.06 -3.60
N GLU A 236 -17.70 -9.06 -2.27
CA GLU A 236 -16.89 -8.08 -1.53
C GLU A 236 -15.40 -8.20 -1.88
N LEU A 237 -14.88 -9.43 -1.98
CA LEU A 237 -13.48 -9.65 -2.37
C LEU A 237 -13.19 -9.12 -3.79
N ILE A 238 -14.09 -9.34 -4.75
CA ILE A 238 -13.96 -8.82 -6.11
C ILE A 238 -14.01 -7.29 -6.13
N ALA A 239 -14.95 -6.69 -5.39
CA ALA A 239 -15.03 -5.24 -5.27
C ALA A 239 -13.74 -4.64 -4.70
N GLN A 240 -13.10 -5.34 -3.74
CA GLN A 240 -11.80 -4.93 -3.19
C GLN A 240 -10.64 -5.09 -4.17
N LEU A 241 -10.62 -6.20 -4.94
CA LEU A 241 -9.60 -6.47 -5.97
C LEU A 241 -9.61 -5.43 -7.09
N GLU A 242 -10.80 -4.98 -7.48
CA GLU A 242 -11.02 -4.09 -8.62
C GLU A 242 -11.31 -2.63 -8.20
N ARG A 243 -11.18 -2.32 -6.90
CA ARG A 243 -11.52 -1.01 -6.30
C ARG A 243 -10.93 0.17 -7.07
N PHE A 244 -9.65 0.09 -7.42
CA PHE A 244 -8.93 1.17 -8.10
C PHE A 244 -8.96 1.05 -9.63
N ARG A 245 -9.71 0.10 -10.18
CA ARG A 245 -9.90 -0.06 -11.63
C ARG A 245 -11.25 0.46 -12.10
N THR A 246 -12.18 0.62 -11.15
CA THR A 246 -13.50 1.18 -11.42
C THR A 246 -13.48 2.68 -11.17
N ARG A 247 -13.96 3.45 -12.15
CA ARG A 247 -14.07 4.90 -12.01
C ARG A 247 -15.12 5.26 -10.95
N VAL A 248 -14.75 6.11 -10.00
CA VAL A 248 -15.66 6.72 -9.04
C VAL A 248 -16.30 7.95 -9.68
N GLN A 249 -17.62 7.98 -9.72
CA GLN A 249 -18.36 9.15 -10.22
C GLN A 249 -18.44 10.22 -9.14
N LYS A 250 -18.11 11.48 -9.50
CA LYS A 250 -18.16 12.64 -8.59
C LYS A 250 -17.37 12.42 -7.28
N GLY A 251 -16.24 11.72 -7.37
CA GLY A 251 -15.44 11.42 -6.18
C GLY A 251 -14.88 12.67 -5.51
N THR A 252 -14.42 12.54 -4.27
CA THR A 252 -13.80 13.61 -3.47
C THR A 252 -12.42 13.17 -2.98
N ILE A 253 -11.43 14.03 -3.21
CA ILE A 253 -10.06 13.88 -2.72
C ILE A 253 -9.78 14.96 -1.69
N ASP A 254 -9.47 14.54 -0.48
CA ASP A 254 -9.09 15.44 0.61
C ASP A 254 -7.58 15.44 0.80
N VAL A 255 -6.96 16.61 0.70
CA VAL A 255 -5.51 16.77 0.84
C VAL A 255 -5.17 17.58 2.07
N TRP A 256 -4.62 16.92 3.07
CA TRP A 256 -4.12 17.50 4.31
C TRP A 256 -2.65 17.86 4.16
N TRP A 257 -2.42 19.07 3.65
CA TRP A 257 -1.09 19.59 3.37
C TRP A 257 -0.55 20.33 4.60
N LEU A 258 -0.01 19.56 5.54
CA LEU A 258 0.35 20.04 6.88
C LEU A 258 1.78 20.62 6.97
N LYS A 259 2.61 20.34 5.99
CA LYS A 259 3.98 20.85 5.93
C LYS A 259 4.48 20.81 4.50
N ASP A 260 5.18 21.86 4.08
CA ASP A 260 5.80 21.90 2.77
C ASP A 260 6.79 20.73 2.57
N ASP A 261 6.67 20.08 1.43
CA ASP A 261 7.40 18.89 1.00
C ASP A 261 7.88 19.01 -0.46
N GLY A 262 7.91 20.23 -1.00
CA GLY A 262 8.25 20.49 -2.41
C GLY A 262 7.05 20.39 -3.35
N GLY A 263 5.84 20.12 -2.82
CA GLY A 263 4.59 20.07 -3.57
C GLY A 263 4.17 18.67 -4.03
N LEU A 264 4.94 17.62 -3.68
CA LEU A 264 4.59 16.25 -4.07
C LEU A 264 3.22 15.84 -3.51
N THR A 265 2.90 16.24 -2.27
CA THR A 265 1.59 16.01 -1.64
C THR A 265 0.42 16.62 -2.45
N LEU A 266 0.68 17.67 -3.23
CA LEU A 266 -0.33 18.32 -4.10
C LEU A 266 -0.31 17.76 -5.53
N LEU A 267 0.85 17.32 -6.02
CA LEU A 267 0.97 16.77 -7.38
C LEU A 267 0.25 15.43 -7.54
N LEU A 268 0.42 14.49 -6.60
CA LEU A 268 -0.21 13.17 -6.71
C LEU A 268 -1.75 13.21 -6.82
N PRO A 269 -2.49 13.98 -5.98
CA PRO A 269 -3.94 14.10 -6.14
C PRO A 269 -4.33 14.74 -7.46
N PHE A 270 -3.60 15.76 -7.93
CA PHE A 270 -3.84 16.36 -9.24
C PHE A 270 -3.72 15.34 -10.37
N LEU A 271 -2.69 14.48 -10.34
CA LEU A 271 -2.54 13.41 -11.33
C LEU A 271 -3.73 12.44 -11.32
N LEU A 272 -4.31 12.15 -10.15
CA LEU A 272 -5.47 11.28 -9.99
C LEU A 272 -6.79 11.89 -10.50
N GLN A 273 -6.87 13.21 -10.68
CA GLN A 273 -8.04 13.87 -11.27
C GLN A 273 -8.04 13.89 -12.81
N LEU A 274 -6.88 13.68 -13.43
CA LEU A 274 -6.74 13.74 -14.88
C LEU A 274 -7.45 12.55 -15.58
N PRO A 275 -7.75 12.64 -16.89
CA PRO A 275 -8.44 11.59 -17.63
C PRO A 275 -7.82 10.19 -17.51
N GLY A 276 -8.66 9.17 -17.40
CA GLY A 276 -8.27 7.76 -17.32
C GLY A 276 -7.80 7.28 -15.94
N ALA A 277 -7.80 8.15 -14.92
CA ALA A 277 -7.63 7.72 -13.53
C ALA A 277 -8.97 7.37 -12.89
N TYR A 278 -8.96 6.53 -11.86
CA TYR A 278 -10.18 6.09 -11.16
C TYR A 278 -10.93 7.24 -10.48
N LEU A 279 -10.26 8.36 -10.18
CA LEU A 279 -10.83 9.58 -9.60
C LEU A 279 -10.90 10.73 -10.62
N GLU A 280 -11.02 10.41 -11.91
CA GLU A 280 -11.12 11.41 -12.96
C GLU A 280 -12.25 12.42 -12.69
N GLY A 281 -11.89 13.70 -12.61
CA GLY A 281 -12.80 14.81 -12.35
C GLY A 281 -13.28 14.92 -10.89
N ALA A 282 -12.64 14.22 -9.96
CA ALA A 282 -12.96 14.31 -8.53
C ALA A 282 -12.82 15.75 -8.00
N ARG A 283 -13.61 16.11 -6.99
CA ARG A 283 -13.48 17.36 -6.25
C ARG A 283 -12.23 17.31 -5.38
N LEU A 284 -11.41 18.35 -5.44
CA LEU A 284 -10.18 18.42 -4.66
C LEU A 284 -10.36 19.44 -3.53
N ARG A 285 -10.40 18.98 -2.28
CA ARG A 285 -10.46 19.84 -1.09
C ARG A 285 -9.10 19.85 -0.43
N VAL A 286 -8.53 21.04 -0.20
CA VAL A 286 -7.20 21.18 0.39
C VAL A 286 -7.33 21.77 1.78
N PHE A 287 -6.78 21.07 2.76
CA PHE A 287 -6.73 21.45 4.16
C PHE A 287 -5.31 21.87 4.53
N VAL A 288 -5.14 23.11 4.97
CA VAL A 288 -3.84 23.70 5.33
C VAL A 288 -3.84 24.18 6.78
N PRO A 289 -2.70 24.10 7.49
CA PRO A 289 -2.60 24.65 8.83
C PRO A 289 -2.67 26.18 8.78
N GLY A 290 -3.50 26.78 9.63
CA GLY A 290 -3.58 28.22 9.83
C GLY A 290 -2.98 28.66 11.16
N GLY A 291 -2.56 29.91 11.22
CA GLY A 291 -2.26 30.61 12.47
C GLY A 291 -3.52 30.93 13.29
N THR A 292 -3.37 31.85 14.24
CA THR A 292 -4.50 32.42 14.99
C THR A 292 -5.47 33.15 14.07
N ASN A 293 -6.71 33.35 14.52
CA ASN A 293 -7.82 33.88 13.71
C ASN A 293 -7.45 35.17 12.93
N ASP A 294 -6.63 36.05 13.50
CA ASP A 294 -6.20 37.31 12.86
C ASP A 294 -5.33 37.12 11.61
N ARG A 295 -4.71 35.94 11.44
CA ARG A 295 -3.86 35.61 10.28
C ARG A 295 -4.54 34.74 9.24
N LEU A 296 -5.75 34.25 9.50
CA LEU A 296 -6.43 33.27 8.66
C LEU A 296 -6.59 33.72 7.20
N ALA A 297 -7.02 34.97 6.99
CA ALA A 297 -7.21 35.53 5.65
C ALA A 297 -5.89 35.66 4.86
N ASN A 298 -4.81 36.02 5.56
CA ASN A 298 -3.48 36.12 4.96
C ASN A 298 -2.92 34.73 4.62
N ASP A 299 -3.08 33.75 5.53
CA ASP A 299 -2.68 32.37 5.31
C ASP A 299 -3.45 31.76 4.11
N GLN A 300 -4.76 32.00 4.03
CA GLN A 300 -5.58 31.57 2.91
C GLN A 300 -5.12 32.18 1.59
N LYS A 301 -4.86 33.50 1.56
CA LYS A 301 -4.37 34.19 0.35
C LYS A 301 -2.99 33.69 -0.07
N HIS A 302 -2.09 33.46 0.88
CA HIS A 302 -0.76 32.94 0.62
C HIS A 302 -0.81 31.51 0.06
N MET A 303 -1.62 30.63 0.66
CA MET A 303 -1.80 29.25 0.21
C MET A 303 -2.49 29.18 -1.16
N ALA A 304 -3.50 30.01 -1.42
CA ALA A 304 -4.14 30.11 -2.73
C ALA A 304 -3.15 30.58 -3.82
N ALA A 305 -2.31 31.57 -3.52
CA ALA A 305 -1.27 32.02 -4.44
C ALA A 305 -0.25 30.91 -4.75
N LEU A 306 0.09 30.08 -3.76
CA LEU A 306 1.00 28.96 -3.95
C LEU A 306 0.38 27.83 -4.79
N LEU A 307 -0.87 27.45 -4.53
CA LEU A 307 -1.62 26.50 -5.34
C LEU A 307 -1.74 26.95 -6.80
N LYS A 308 -1.95 28.25 -7.01
CA LYS A 308 -1.93 28.86 -8.35
C LYS A 308 -0.59 28.67 -9.06
N LYS A 309 0.55 28.74 -8.35
CA LYS A 309 1.88 28.45 -8.93
C LYS A 309 2.01 26.99 -9.37
N PHE A 310 1.44 26.06 -8.61
CA PHE A 310 1.33 24.65 -9.01
C PHE A 310 0.27 24.42 -10.09
N ARG A 311 -0.45 25.45 -10.56
CA ARG A 311 -1.58 25.33 -11.49
C ARG A 311 -2.66 24.35 -11.01
N ILE A 312 -2.78 24.20 -9.69
CA ILE A 312 -3.79 23.38 -9.04
C ILE A 312 -4.89 24.32 -8.56
N ALA A 313 -6.10 24.14 -9.09
CA ALA A 313 -7.30 24.83 -8.66
C ALA A 313 -8.14 23.87 -7.82
N PRO A 314 -7.97 23.84 -6.48
CA PRO A 314 -8.84 23.03 -5.65
C PRO A 314 -10.28 23.55 -5.71
N THR A 315 -11.23 22.65 -5.51
CA THR A 315 -12.64 23.00 -5.35
C THR A 315 -12.83 23.85 -4.10
N ASP A 316 -12.20 23.44 -2.99
CA ASP A 316 -12.28 24.11 -1.70
C ASP A 316 -10.90 24.21 -1.04
N LEU A 317 -10.64 25.34 -0.36
CA LEU A 317 -9.45 25.57 0.46
C LEU A 317 -9.86 25.85 1.90
N HIS A 318 -9.55 24.94 2.81
CA HIS A 318 -9.86 25.01 4.22
C HIS A 318 -8.60 25.33 5.04
N VAL A 319 -8.64 26.41 5.83
CA VAL A 319 -7.56 26.76 6.76
C VAL A 319 -7.94 26.32 8.16
N ILE A 320 -7.15 25.41 8.75
CA ILE A 320 -7.44 24.82 10.07
C ILE A 320 -6.64 25.53 11.16
N SER A 321 -7.31 26.33 11.99
CA SER A 321 -6.73 27.02 13.15
C SER A 321 -6.70 26.16 14.42
N THR A 322 -7.45 25.06 14.46
CA THR A 322 -7.63 24.21 15.66
C THR A 322 -6.59 23.09 15.81
N LEU A 323 -5.59 23.03 14.92
CA LEU A 323 -4.50 22.03 14.99
C LEU A 323 -3.59 22.18 16.21
N GLY A 324 -3.56 23.37 16.83
CA GLY A 324 -2.80 23.63 18.06
C GLY A 324 -3.54 23.26 19.36
N LYS A 325 -4.82 22.87 19.28
CA LYS A 325 -5.61 22.48 20.46
C LYS A 325 -5.18 21.09 20.96
N ALA A 326 -5.39 20.85 22.25
CA ALA A 326 -5.20 19.52 22.82
C ALA A 326 -6.22 18.53 22.20
N PRO A 327 -5.84 17.25 22.03
CA PRO A 327 -6.78 16.19 21.67
C PRO A 327 -7.83 15.99 22.78
N SER A 328 -8.95 15.37 22.42
CA SER A 328 -10.02 14.94 23.30
C SER A 328 -9.54 13.86 24.26
N ARG A 329 -10.20 13.77 25.42
CA ARG A 329 -9.85 12.77 26.44
C ARG A 329 -10.09 11.35 25.95
N GLU A 330 -11.09 11.17 25.10
CA GLU A 330 -11.47 9.88 24.51
C GLU A 330 -10.36 9.35 23.61
N ILE A 331 -9.83 10.19 22.71
CA ILE A 331 -8.74 9.82 21.81
C ILE A 331 -7.44 9.57 22.58
N MET A 332 -7.16 10.39 23.61
CA MET A 332 -6.01 10.14 24.48
C MET A 332 -6.11 8.79 25.19
N SER A 333 -7.28 8.46 25.74
CA SER A 333 -7.51 7.17 26.39
C SER A 333 -7.41 6.00 25.41
N GLU A 334 -7.91 6.16 24.18
CA GLU A 334 -7.75 5.15 23.13
C GLU A 334 -6.27 4.93 22.79
N PHE A 335 -5.51 6.01 22.64
CA PHE A 335 -4.07 5.95 22.37
C PHE A 335 -3.31 5.25 23.50
N ASP A 336 -3.58 5.61 24.75
CA ASP A 336 -2.92 5.01 25.92
C ASP A 336 -3.20 3.50 25.99
N ARG A 337 -4.45 3.09 25.72
CA ARG A 337 -4.83 1.68 25.62
C ARG A 337 -4.15 0.97 24.46
N PHE A 338 -3.95 1.64 23.33
CA PHE A 338 -3.32 1.05 22.16
C PHE A 338 -1.81 0.86 22.37
N VAL A 339 -1.15 1.87 22.92
CA VAL A 339 0.30 1.86 23.17
C VAL A 339 0.69 0.92 24.32
N SER A 340 -0.19 0.67 25.28
CA SER A 340 0.12 -0.22 26.42
C SER A 340 0.55 -1.63 26.01
N ILE A 341 0.09 -2.12 24.85
CA ILE A 341 0.45 -3.42 24.28
C ILE A 341 1.95 -3.50 23.90
N PHE A 342 2.56 -2.34 23.68
CA PHE A 342 3.95 -2.19 23.25
C PHE A 342 4.83 -1.48 24.28
N LYS A 343 4.28 -1.20 25.48
CA LYS A 343 5.05 -0.63 26.58
C LYS A 343 5.91 -1.71 27.22
N GLN A 344 7.15 -1.38 27.53
CA GLN A 344 8.00 -2.25 28.33
C GLN A 344 9.00 -1.45 29.15
N ASP A 345 9.11 -1.80 30.43
CA ASP A 345 9.90 -1.04 31.40
C ASP A 345 11.38 -1.47 31.44
N GLU A 346 11.70 -2.74 31.15
CA GLU A 346 13.04 -3.29 31.49
C GLU A 346 13.78 -4.07 30.39
N SER A 347 13.23 -4.32 29.18
CA SER A 347 13.99 -5.06 28.15
C SER A 347 14.28 -4.28 26.86
N GLY A 348 15.57 -4.30 26.48
CA GLY A 348 16.17 -3.59 25.35
C GLY A 348 15.83 -4.13 23.95
N GLN A 349 14.63 -4.65 23.72
CA GLN A 349 14.20 -4.95 22.36
C GLN A 349 13.92 -3.64 21.63
N VAL A 350 14.67 -3.40 20.55
CA VAL A 350 14.58 -2.17 19.75
C VAL A 350 13.16 -2.02 19.21
N GLY A 351 12.61 -0.81 19.29
CA GLY A 351 11.32 -0.46 18.70
C GLY A 351 10.13 -0.43 19.66
N LEU A 352 10.24 -1.04 20.85
CA LEU A 352 9.24 -0.94 21.91
C LEU A 352 9.24 0.43 22.59
N ILE A 353 8.13 0.75 23.26
CA ILE A 353 7.85 2.08 23.80
C ILE A 353 8.24 2.12 25.28
N ARG A 354 9.07 3.09 25.65
CA ARG A 354 9.40 3.38 27.04
C ARG A 354 8.62 4.59 27.53
N GLU A 355 8.50 4.73 28.85
CA GLU A 355 7.82 5.89 29.44
C GLU A 355 8.55 7.21 29.12
N GLU A 356 9.88 7.18 29.02
CA GLU A 356 10.71 8.31 28.57
C GLU A 356 10.38 8.77 27.14
N ASP A 357 10.03 7.83 26.25
CA ASP A 357 9.66 8.14 24.86
C ASP A 357 8.35 8.92 24.81
N LEU A 358 7.37 8.50 25.63
CA LEU A 358 6.06 9.17 25.70
C LEU A 358 6.16 10.58 26.24
N GLN A 359 6.99 10.80 27.25
CA GLN A 359 7.28 12.14 27.78
C GLN A 359 8.00 12.99 26.72
N THR A 360 9.04 12.44 26.08
CA THR A 360 9.84 13.15 25.08
C THR A 360 9.03 13.57 23.86
N PHE A 361 8.09 12.72 23.41
CA PHE A 361 7.28 12.98 22.21
C PHE A 361 5.85 13.44 22.49
N GLN A 362 5.49 13.77 23.73
CA GLN A 362 4.13 14.15 24.13
C GLN A 362 3.50 15.21 23.22
N SER A 363 4.24 16.30 22.93
CA SER A 363 3.75 17.37 22.05
C SER A 363 3.46 16.88 20.62
N LYS A 364 4.31 16.00 20.07
CA LYS A 364 4.09 15.39 18.75
C LYS A 364 2.91 14.43 18.77
N THR A 365 2.83 13.59 19.80
CA THR A 365 1.70 12.68 20.02
C THR A 365 0.40 13.46 20.04
N ASN A 366 0.28 14.49 20.89
CA ASN A 366 -0.92 15.34 20.99
C ASN A 366 -1.30 15.94 19.64
N ARG A 367 -0.30 16.41 18.86
CA ARG A 367 -0.53 16.96 17.53
C ARG A 367 -1.10 15.91 16.57
N TYR A 368 -0.54 14.70 16.51
CA TYR A 368 -1.02 13.65 15.60
C TYR A 368 -2.38 13.09 16.02
N LEU A 369 -2.65 12.98 17.32
CA LEU A 369 -3.97 12.63 17.84
C LEU A 369 -5.01 13.69 17.44
N ARG A 370 -4.68 14.97 17.61
CA ARG A 370 -5.55 16.07 17.19
C ARG A 370 -5.80 16.08 15.67
N ILE A 371 -4.78 15.76 14.88
CA ILE A 371 -4.93 15.58 13.42
C ILE A 371 -5.89 14.42 13.12
N GLY A 372 -5.77 13.29 13.83
CA GLY A 372 -6.66 12.15 13.71
C GLY A 372 -8.13 12.52 13.93
N GLU A 373 -8.44 13.26 14.99
CA GLU A 373 -9.80 13.76 15.26
C GLU A 373 -10.35 14.60 14.10
N LEU A 374 -9.56 15.56 13.65
CA LEU A 374 -9.95 16.47 12.60
C LEU A 374 -10.16 15.74 11.26
N LEU A 375 -9.38 14.69 10.98
CA LEU A 375 -9.56 13.81 9.83
C LEU A 375 -10.89 13.06 9.92
N GLN A 376 -11.25 12.54 11.09
CA GLN A 376 -12.54 11.86 11.31
C GLN A 376 -13.72 12.81 11.11
N GLU A 377 -13.59 14.05 11.59
CA GLU A 377 -14.64 15.07 11.48
C GLU A 377 -14.90 15.53 10.04
N ASN A 378 -13.84 15.65 9.21
CA ASN A 378 -13.92 16.36 7.94
C ASN A 378 -13.77 15.46 6.68
N SER A 379 -13.16 14.28 6.83
CA SER A 379 -12.69 13.47 5.70
C SER A 379 -13.16 12.02 5.69
N ARG A 380 -14.12 11.65 6.56
CA ARG A 380 -14.66 10.28 6.65
C ARG A 380 -15.45 9.84 5.40
N GLU A 381 -16.05 10.79 4.70
CA GLU A 381 -16.85 10.54 3.49
C GLU A 381 -16.07 10.73 2.17
N ALA A 382 -14.77 11.03 2.24
CA ALA A 382 -13.94 11.18 1.04
C ALA A 382 -13.70 9.82 0.35
N ASP A 383 -13.35 9.84 -0.94
CA ASP A 383 -12.96 8.61 -1.66
C ASP A 383 -11.46 8.33 -1.52
N LEU A 384 -10.68 9.37 -1.25
CA LEU A 384 -9.25 9.30 -0.98
C LEU A 384 -8.83 10.43 -0.04
N VAL A 385 -8.10 10.08 1.01
CA VAL A 385 -7.45 11.04 1.90
C VAL A 385 -5.95 11.02 1.61
N ILE A 386 -5.35 12.19 1.41
CA ILE A 386 -3.91 12.36 1.25
C ILE A 386 -3.40 13.20 2.40
N LEU A 387 -2.40 12.71 3.12
CA LEU A 387 -1.88 13.35 4.33
C LEU A 387 -0.36 13.49 4.27
N THR A 388 0.16 14.61 4.75
CA THR A 388 1.62 14.74 4.89
C THR A 388 2.17 13.72 5.89
N LEU A 389 3.07 12.84 5.43
CA LEU A 389 3.71 11.81 6.23
C LEU A 389 4.66 12.43 7.29
N PRO A 390 4.49 12.08 8.57
CA PRO A 390 5.46 12.39 9.62
C PRO A 390 6.85 11.86 9.30
N ILE A 391 7.89 12.69 9.41
CA ILE A 391 9.27 12.24 9.21
C ILE A 391 9.77 11.57 10.50
N PRO A 392 10.14 10.29 10.47
CA PRO A 392 10.83 9.64 11.57
C PRO A 392 12.29 10.13 11.65
N ARG A 393 12.85 10.18 12.87
CA ARG A 393 14.27 10.49 13.10
C ARG A 393 14.92 9.22 13.66
N ARG A 394 15.91 8.66 12.92
CA ARG A 394 16.52 7.33 13.15
C ARG A 394 16.84 7.02 14.61
N SER A 395 17.44 7.95 15.34
CA SER A 395 17.94 7.70 16.70
C SER A 395 16.99 8.09 17.83
N ALA A 396 15.73 8.44 17.53
CA ALA A 396 14.88 9.11 18.52
C ALA A 396 13.55 8.42 18.75
N ILE A 397 12.91 7.87 17.72
CA ILE A 397 11.50 7.43 17.82
C ILE A 397 11.41 5.91 17.70
N PRO A 398 10.86 5.20 18.70
CA PRO A 398 10.57 3.77 18.58
C PRO A 398 9.62 3.46 17.43
N SER A 399 9.84 2.35 16.73
CA SER A 399 9.02 1.93 15.59
C SER A 399 7.55 1.76 15.97
N ALA A 400 7.25 1.21 17.15
CA ALA A 400 5.87 1.03 17.62
C ALA A 400 5.19 2.38 17.90
N LEU A 401 5.90 3.37 18.44
CA LEU A 401 5.34 4.70 18.68
C LEU A 401 5.04 5.42 17.36
N TYR A 402 5.97 5.37 16.41
CA TYR A 402 5.77 5.96 15.08
C TYR A 402 4.58 5.34 14.35
N MET A 403 4.49 4.02 14.36
CA MET A 403 3.38 3.29 13.74
C MET A 403 2.05 3.53 14.46
N SER A 404 2.07 3.72 15.79
CA SER A 404 0.89 4.12 16.55
C SER A 404 0.35 5.49 16.11
N TRP A 405 1.22 6.47 15.81
CA TRP A 405 0.75 7.75 15.28
C TRP A 405 0.11 7.61 13.89
N LEU A 406 0.70 6.81 13.00
CA LEU A 406 0.11 6.56 11.68
C LEU A 406 -1.23 5.83 11.79
N GLU A 407 -1.33 4.88 12.73
CA GLU A 407 -2.57 4.16 13.01
C GLU A 407 -3.68 5.10 13.49
N MET A 408 -3.41 5.93 14.51
CA MET A 408 -4.40 6.87 15.05
C MET A 408 -4.88 7.90 14.02
N MET A 409 -4.03 8.29 13.07
CA MET A 409 -4.41 9.23 12.01
C MET A 409 -5.17 8.59 10.84
N SER A 410 -5.13 7.26 10.67
CA SER A 410 -5.66 6.60 9.46
C SER A 410 -6.66 5.48 9.69
N ARG A 411 -6.87 5.07 10.94
CA ARG A 411 -7.88 4.06 11.30
C ARG A 411 -9.29 4.55 10.96
N ASN A 412 -10.15 3.64 10.49
CA ASN A 412 -11.55 3.94 10.13
C ASN A 412 -11.73 5.06 9.08
N LEU A 413 -10.68 5.39 8.32
CA LEU A 413 -10.76 6.33 7.21
C LEU A 413 -10.90 5.60 5.87
N PRO A 414 -11.36 6.32 4.83
CA PRO A 414 -11.18 5.90 3.44
C PRO A 414 -9.71 5.60 3.10
N PRO A 415 -9.40 5.08 1.90
CA PRO A 415 -8.03 4.90 1.45
C PRO A 415 -7.21 6.14 1.76
N THR A 416 -6.12 5.96 2.50
CA THR A 416 -5.32 7.06 3.03
C THR A 416 -3.89 6.92 2.52
N LEU A 417 -3.41 7.93 1.81
CA LEU A 417 -2.06 7.99 1.29
C LEU A 417 -1.25 9.01 2.10
N PHE A 418 -0.30 8.52 2.89
CA PHE A 418 0.69 9.37 3.53
C PHE A 418 1.80 9.69 2.53
N ILE A 419 2.15 10.97 2.35
CA ILE A 419 3.17 11.42 1.40
C ILE A 419 4.17 12.35 2.08
N ARG A 420 5.46 12.17 1.76
CA ARG A 420 6.46 13.21 1.98
C ARG A 420 7.38 13.29 0.78
N GLY A 421 7.38 14.41 0.08
CA GLY A 421 8.37 14.72 -0.95
C GLY A 421 9.78 14.95 -0.40
N ASN A 422 10.76 14.88 -1.30
CA ASN A 422 12.19 15.06 -1.01
C ASN A 422 12.63 16.54 -0.99
N ARG A 423 11.68 17.47 -0.81
CA ARG A 423 11.89 18.94 -0.79
C ARG A 423 12.42 19.55 -2.09
N SER A 424 12.62 18.75 -3.14
CA SER A 424 12.85 19.28 -4.48
C SER A 424 11.50 19.77 -5.03
N SER A 425 11.48 20.98 -5.59
CA SER A 425 10.24 21.56 -6.08
C SER A 425 9.68 20.75 -7.26
N VAL A 426 8.40 20.42 -7.20
CA VAL A 426 7.68 19.79 -8.32
C VAL A 426 7.16 20.81 -9.34
N LEU A 427 7.44 22.10 -9.17
CA LEU A 427 7.00 23.14 -10.11
C LEU A 427 7.51 22.91 -11.53
N SER A 428 8.70 22.30 -11.68
CA SER A 428 9.26 21.94 -12.99
C SER A 428 8.42 20.94 -13.78
N TYR A 429 7.47 20.24 -13.15
CA TYR A 429 6.49 19.41 -13.87
C TYR A 429 5.44 20.25 -14.62
N PHE A 430 5.15 21.45 -14.11
CA PHE A 430 4.16 22.35 -14.68
C PHE A 430 4.75 23.34 -15.68
N ASP A 431 6.07 23.52 -15.71
CA ASP A 431 6.77 24.29 -16.74
C ASP A 431 6.78 23.54 -18.08
#